data_AF-A0A0B6YM82-F1
#
_entry.id   AF-A0A0B6YM82-F1
#
_cell.length_a   1.000
_cell.length_b   1.000
_cell.length_c   1.000
_cell.angle_alpha   90.00
_cell.angle_beta   90.00
_cell.angle_gamma   90.00
#
_symmetry.space_group_name_H-M   'P 1'
#
loop_
_entity.id
_entity.type
_entity.pdbx_description
1 polymer ?
#
loop_
_entity_poly.entity_id
_entity_poly.type
_entity_poly.pdbx_seq_one_letter_code
_entity_poly.pdbx_strand_id
1 'polypeptide(L)' 'KREGYPVHVPIDMFLNKYSILQDKQHAASNPSASVRSILNALGLPTTEWQVGKTKVFMRNSVFEPL' A
#
# COMPACT_ATOMS: atom_id res chain seq x y z
N LYS A 1 -13.04 1.51 20.33
CA LYS A 1 -13.54 1.84 18.97
C LYS A 1 -12.66 1.10 17.97
N ARG A 2 -13.19 0.23 17.11
CA ARG A 2 -12.42 -0.28 15.96
C ARG A 2 -12.39 0.84 14.92
N GLU A 3 -11.39 1.70 14.99
CA GLU A 3 -11.15 2.65 13.91
C GLU A 3 -10.92 1.81 12.63
N GLY A 4 -11.65 2.12 11.57
CA GLY A 4 -11.52 1.41 10.28
C GLY A 4 -10.25 1.84 9.56
N TYR A 5 -10.28 1.79 8.22
CA TYR A 5 -9.24 2.36 7.37
C TYR A 5 -9.79 3.63 6.71
N PRO A 6 -9.60 4.83 7.31
CA PRO A 6 -10.14 6.07 6.74
C PRO A 6 -9.49 6.49 5.42
N VAL A 7 -8.26 6.03 5.14
CA VAL A 7 -7.52 6.40 3.92
C VAL A 7 -7.72 5.34 2.85
N HIS A 8 -8.15 5.78 1.66
CA HIS A 8 -8.39 4.93 0.50
C HIS A 8 -7.64 5.45 -0.74
N VAL A 9 -6.57 4.77 -1.14
CA VAL A 9 -5.74 5.18 -2.30
C VAL A 9 -5.91 4.18 -3.44
N PRO A 10 -6.22 4.60 -4.68
CA PRO A 10 -6.20 3.71 -5.84
C PRO A 10 -4.83 3.04 -6.02
N ILE A 11 -4.80 1.75 -6.36
CA ILE A 11 -3.55 0.99 -6.52
C ILE A 11 -2.62 1.66 -7.54
N ASP A 12 -3.15 2.10 -8.69
CA ASP A 12 -2.33 2.72 -9.74
C ASP A 12 -1.69 4.03 -9.24
N MET A 13 -2.43 4.81 -8.45
CA MET A 13 -1.92 6.05 -7.85
C MET A 13 -0.85 5.75 -6.81
N PHE A 14 -1.06 4.74 -5.96
CA PHE A 14 -0.09 4.29 -4.97
C PHE A 14 1.20 3.82 -5.66
N LEU A 15 1.10 2.93 -6.65
CA LEU A 15 2.25 2.41 -7.38
C LEU A 15 2.98 3.49 -8.16
N ASN A 16 2.28 4.46 -8.75
CA ASN A 16 2.95 5.58 -9.42
C ASN A 16 3.78 6.42 -8.42
N LYS A 17 3.22 6.74 -7.25
CA LYS A 17 3.89 7.50 -6.19
C LYS A 17 5.11 6.76 -5.63
N TYR A 18 5.03 5.45 -5.45
CA TYR A 18 6.09 4.62 -4.86
C TYR A 18 6.86 3.78 -5.89
N SER A 19 6.79 4.15 -7.17
CA SER A 19 7.41 3.38 -8.27
C SER A 19 8.91 3.18 -8.10
N ILE A 20 9.59 4.11 -7.42
CA ILE A 20 11.02 4.01 -7.10
C ILE A 20 11.36 2.90 -6.10
N LEU A 21 10.39 2.50 -5.26
CA LEU A 21 10.52 1.42 -4.27
C LEU A 21 10.07 0.07 -4.84
N GLN A 22 9.51 0.07 -6.05
CA GLN A 22 8.99 -1.14 -6.67
C GLN A 22 10.15 -1.99 -7.19
N ASP A 23 10.17 -3.26 -6.81
CA ASP A 23 11.06 -4.23 -7.44
C ASP A 23 10.64 -4.43 -8.90
N LYS A 24 11.52 -4.00 -9.82
CA LYS A 24 11.31 -4.07 -11.26
C LYS A 24 11.07 -5.50 -11.76
N GLN A 25 11.52 -6.52 -11.03
CA GLN A 25 11.28 -7.93 -11.37
C GLN A 25 9.81 -8.35 -11.11
N HIS A 26 9.16 -7.74 -10.11
CA HIS A 26 7.81 -8.12 -9.66
C HIS A 26 6.70 -7.16 -10.12
N ALA A 27 7.07 -6.03 -10.73
CA ALA A 27 6.14 -4.96 -11.08
C ALA A 27 5.02 -5.34 -12.06
N ALA A 28 5.25 -6.33 -12.93
CA ALA A 28 4.42 -6.56 -14.11
C ALA A 28 3.24 -7.54 -13.92
N SER A 29 3.29 -8.46 -12.95
CA SER A 29 2.33 -9.58 -12.92
C SER A 29 1.20 -9.41 -11.91
N ASN A 30 1.39 -8.64 -10.84
CA ASN A 30 0.38 -8.48 -9.79
C ASN A 30 0.51 -7.14 -9.04
N PRO A 31 -0.31 -6.13 -9.38
CA PRO A 31 -0.30 -4.82 -8.73
C PRO A 31 -0.51 -4.90 -7.21
N SER A 32 -1.41 -5.76 -6.74
CA SER A 32 -1.65 -5.94 -5.30
C SER A 32 -0.44 -6.54 -4.58
N ALA A 33 0.29 -7.45 -5.23
CA ALA A 33 1.53 -8.00 -4.68
C ALA A 33 2.64 -6.94 -4.63
N SER A 34 2.75 -6.10 -5.66
CA SER A 34 3.68 -4.97 -5.69
C SER A 34 3.40 -3.98 -4.56
N VAL A 35 2.13 -3.62 -4.33
CA VAL A 35 1.75 -2.77 -3.18
C VAL A 35 2.16 -3.41 -1.86
N ARG A 36 1.88 -4.70 -1.66
CA ARG A 36 2.27 -5.40 -0.42
C ARG A 36 3.78 -5.42 -0.23
N SER A 37 4.54 -5.64 -1.30
CA SER A 37 6.01 -5.61 -1.26
C SER A 37 6.53 -4.25 -0.82
N ILE A 38 6.00 -3.15 -1.38
CA ILE A 38 6.35 -1.78 -0.98
C ILE A 38 5.99 -1.52 0.49
N LEU A 39 4.76 -1.85 0.92
CA LEU A 39 4.31 -1.62 2.30
C LEU A 39 5.16 -2.41 3.32
N ASN A 40 5.56 -3.65 2.97
CA ASN A 40 6.46 -4.46 3.79
C ASN A 40 7.89 -3.89 3.81
N ALA A 41 8.40 -3.42 2.67
CA ALA A 41 9.73 -2.82 2.57
C ALA A 41 9.83 -1.51 3.39
N LEU A 42 8.72 -0.78 3.51
CA LEU A 42 8.58 0.40 4.38
C LEU A 42 8.44 0.03 5.87
N GLY A 43 8.36 -1.26 6.22
CA GLY A 43 8.26 -1.73 7.60
C GLY A 43 6.91 -1.41 8.27
N LEU A 44 5.85 -1.17 7.49
CA LEU A 44 4.55 -0.79 8.03
C LEU A 44 3.82 -2.00 8.63
N PRO A 45 3.23 -1.90 9.84
CA PRO A 45 2.55 -3.02 10.47
C PRO A 45 1.37 -3.52 9.62
N THR A 46 1.28 -4.84 9.42
CA THR A 46 0.25 -5.47 8.56
C THR A 46 -1.18 -5.30 9.06
N THR A 47 -1.38 -4.85 10.30
CA THR A 47 -2.68 -4.53 10.90
C THR A 47 -3.16 -3.11 10.56
N GLU A 48 -2.28 -2.27 10.03
CA GLU A 48 -2.54 -0.85 9.78
C GLU A 48 -2.92 -0.56 8.33
N TRP A 49 -2.85 -1.57 7.46
CA TRP A 49 -3.21 -1.46 6.06
C TRP A 49 -3.88 -2.72 5.52
N GLN A 50 -4.64 -2.56 4.44
CA GLN A 50 -5.26 -3.66 3.70
C GLN A 50 -5.20 -3.36 2.20
N VAL A 51 -4.92 -4.37 1.39
CA VAL A 51 -4.91 -4.23 -0.09
C VAL A 51 -6.15 -4.93 -0.64
N GLY A 52 -7.07 -4.14 -1.20
CA GLY A 52 -8.23 -4.63 -1.94
C GLY A 52 -7.93 -4.86 -3.42
N LYS A 53 -8.97 -5.10 -4.22
CA LYS A 53 -8.83 -5.36 -5.66
C LYS A 53 -8.33 -4.13 -6.45
N THR A 54 -8.77 -2.94 -6.04
CA THR A 54 -8.49 -1.68 -6.78
C THR A 54 -7.92 -0.57 -5.90
N LYS A 55 -7.93 -0.75 -4.57
CA LYS A 55 -7.53 0.28 -3.61
C LYS A 55 -6.69 -0.31 -2.48
N VAL A 56 -5.81 0.54 -1.96
CA VAL A 56 -5.04 0.38 -0.73
C VAL A 56 -5.78 1.13 0.37
N PHE A 57 -6.07 0.45 1.46
CA PHE A 57 -6.76 0.96 2.63
C PHE A 57 -5.72 1.12 3.74
N MET A 58 -5.66 2.29 4.37
CA MET A 58 -4.67 2.59 5.41
C MET A 58 -5.32 3.32 6.59
N ARG A 59 -4.76 3.11 7.77
CA ARG A 59 -5.00 3.95 8.94
C ARG A 59 -4.18 5.24 8.84
N ASN A 60 -4.62 6.30 9.50
CA ASN A 60 -3.90 7.58 9.50
C ASN A 60 -2.48 7.44 10.06
N SER A 61 -2.29 6.57 11.06
CA SER A 61 -1.02 6.23 11.70
C SER A 61 0.10 5.87 10.73
N VAL A 62 -0.22 5.21 9.62
CA VAL A 62 0.76 4.81 8.59
C VAL A 62 0.71 5.68 7.35
N PHE A 63 -0.34 6.47 7.13
CA PHE A 63 -0.45 7.35 5.97
C PHE A 63 0.16 8.73 6.18
N GLU A 64 0.02 9.34 7.36
CA GLU A 64 0.63 10.64 7.65
C GLU A 64 2.17 10.68 7.56
N PRO A 65 2.93 9.62 7.95
CA PRO A 65 4.39 9.63 7.81
C PRO A 65 4.90 9.29 6.40
N LEU A 66 4.02 9.04 5.42
CA LEU A 66 4.35 8.63 4.04
C LEU A 66 4.27 9.79 3.03
#